data_AF-A0A832GSG2-F1
#
_entry.id   AF-A0A832GSG2-F1
#
_cell.length_a   1.000
_cell.length_b   1.000
_cell.length_c   1.000
_cell.angle_alpha   90.00
_cell.angle_beta   90.00
_cell.angle_gamma   90.00
#
_symmetry.space_group_name_H-M   'P 1'
#
loop_
_entity.id
_entity.type
_entity.pdbx_description
1 polymer ?
#
loop_
_entity_poly.entity_id
_entity_poly.type
_entity_poly.pdbx_seq_one_letter_code
_entity_poly.pdbx_strand_id
1 'polypeptide(L)' 'VKKTERNKQKKAMLKSSIKKLTAISDKPAAETELKKTVKLLDRAAAKGLIHRNKAARQKSQLTKKVNKLS' A
#
# COMPACT_ATOMS: atom_id res chain seq x y z
N VAL A 1 11.71 -14.60 -17.34
CA VAL A 1 11.68 -13.63 -16.21
C VAL A 1 11.84 -14.36 -14.88
N LYS A 2 12.95 -14.14 -14.17
CA LYS A 2 13.31 -14.85 -12.93
C LYS A 2 12.34 -14.45 -11.80
N LYS A 3 12.09 -15.33 -10.83
CA LYS A 3 11.18 -15.08 -9.68
C LYS A 3 11.51 -13.75 -8.95
N THR A 4 12.80 -13.43 -8.86
CA THR A 4 13.33 -12.19 -8.26
C THR A 4 12.85 -10.93 -8.98
N GLU A 5 12.87 -10.90 -10.32
CA GLU A 5 12.46 -9.73 -11.11
C GLU A 5 10.97 -9.44 -10.96
N ARG A 6 10.13 -10.50 -11.03
CA ARG A 6 8.69 -10.39 -10.79
C ARG A 6 8.38 -9.84 -9.40
N ASN A 7 9.13 -10.28 -8.39
CA ASN A 7 8.98 -9.79 -7.02
C ASN A 7 9.46 -8.34 -6.86
N LYS A 8 10.53 -7.96 -7.57
CA LYS A 8 11.03 -6.58 -7.60
C LYS A 8 9.98 -5.64 -8.20
N GLN A 9 9.39 -6.00 -9.34
CA GLN A 9 8.33 -5.22 -9.98
C GLN A 9 7.11 -5.05 -9.07
N LYS A 10 6.62 -6.13 -8.45
CA LYS A 10 5.47 -6.08 -7.52
C LYS A 10 5.76 -5.22 -6.28
N LYS A 11 6.96 -5.33 -5.71
CA LYS A 11 7.39 -4.48 -4.58
C LYS A 11 7.52 -3.01 -4.99
N ALA A 12 7.99 -2.73 -6.21
CA ALA A 12 8.05 -1.37 -6.73
C ALA A 12 6.65 -0.77 -6.91
N MET A 13 5.71 -1.52 -7.50
CA MET A 13 4.30 -1.09 -7.62
C MET A 13 3.68 -0.76 -6.26
N LEU A 14 3.88 -1.60 -5.24
CA LEU A 14 3.41 -1.32 -3.88
C LEU A 14 3.96 -0.02 -3.31
N LYS A 15 5.27 0.19 -3.45
CA LYS A 15 5.91 1.44 -3.00
C LYS A 15 5.34 2.65 -3.73
N SER A 16 5.08 2.53 -5.03
CA SER A 16 4.48 3.60 -5.82
C SER A 16 3.05 3.92 -5.37
N SER A 17 2.20 2.93 -5.13
CA SER A 17 0.84 3.15 -4.60
C SER A 17 0.86 3.85 -3.24
N ILE A 18 1.75 3.43 -2.35
CA ILE A 18 1.92 4.09 -1.05
C ILE A 18 2.35 5.55 -1.22
N LYS A 19 3.30 5.83 -2.14
CA LYS A 19 3.77 7.19 -2.42
C LYS A 19 2.66 8.07 -2.99
N LYS A 20 1.84 7.52 -3.90
CA LYS A 20 0.66 8.21 -4.46
C LYS A 20 -0.30 8.61 -3.35
N LEU A 21 -0.68 7.67 -2.48
CA LEU A 21 -1.58 7.97 -1.36
C LEU A 21 -1.03 9.07 -0.43
N THR A 22 0.28 9.08 -0.17
CA THR A 22 0.89 10.13 0.67
C THR A 22 1.01 11.51 0.01
N ALA A 23 0.88 11.58 -1.33
CA ALA A 23 0.94 12.84 -2.06
C ALA A 23 -0.45 13.48 -2.23
N ILE A 24 -1.52 12.76 -1.91
CA ILE A 24 -2.88 13.28 -1.98
C ILE A 24 -3.16 14.08 -0.71
N SER A 25 -3.51 15.34 -0.88
CA SER A 25 -3.90 16.25 0.22
C SER A 25 -5.41 16.30 0.44
N ASP A 26 -6.19 15.78 -0.50
CA ASP A 26 -7.66 15.79 -0.48
C ASP A 26 -8.22 14.48 0.11
N LYS A 27 -9.11 14.61 1.10
CA LYS A 27 -9.63 13.49 1.91
C LYS A 27 -10.43 12.46 1.10
N PRO A 28 -11.46 12.82 0.31
CA PRO A 28 -12.21 11.86 -0.52
C PRO A 28 -11.33 11.12 -1.53
N ALA A 29 -10.37 11.83 -2.15
CA ALA A 29 -9.40 11.21 -3.05
C ALA A 29 -8.48 10.23 -2.31
N ALA A 30 -8.04 10.60 -1.10
CA ALA A 30 -7.18 9.76 -0.26
C ALA A 30 -7.90 8.49 0.22
N GLU A 31 -9.18 8.56 0.58
CA GLU A 31 -9.97 7.37 0.96
C GLU A 31 -10.11 6.36 -0.18
N THR A 32 -10.34 6.85 -1.40
CA THR A 32 -10.46 6.01 -2.59
C THR A 32 -9.13 5.29 -2.89
N GLU A 33 -8.02 6.01 -2.80
CA GLU A 33 -6.69 5.44 -3.02
C GLU A 33 -6.24 4.54 -1.85
N LEU A 34 -6.71 4.80 -0.63
CA LEU A 34 -6.50 3.95 0.54
C LEU A 34 -7.13 2.58 0.33
N LYS A 35 -8.38 2.51 -0.13
CA LYS A 35 -9.06 1.22 -0.43
C LYS A 35 -8.27 0.38 -1.44
N LYS A 36 -7.75 1.02 -2.51
CA LYS A 36 -6.91 0.34 -3.51
C LYS A 36 -5.59 -0.15 -2.91
N THR A 37 -4.92 0.70 -2.12
CA THR A 37 -3.62 0.39 -1.51
C THR A 37 -3.72 -0.74 -0.48
N VAL A 38 -4.79 -0.74 0.34
CA VAL A 38 -5.09 -1.81 1.31
C VAL A 38 -5.26 -3.15 0.59
N LYS A 39 -6.05 -3.19 -0.49
CA LYS A 39 -6.24 -4.40 -1.30
C LYS A 39 -4.92 -4.95 -1.87
N LEU A 40 -4.02 -4.06 -2.29
CA LEU A 40 -2.69 -4.45 -2.78
C LEU A 40 -1.80 -5.00 -1.65
N LEU A 41 -1.81 -4.39 -0.47
CA LEU A 41 -1.06 -4.86 0.69
C LEU A 41 -1.49 -6.25 1.13
N ASP A 42 -2.79 -6.50 1.19
CA ASP A 42 -3.32 -7.79 1.62
C ASP A 42 -3.01 -8.90 0.61
N ARG A 43 -3.12 -8.61 -0.69
CA ARG A 43 -2.68 -9.54 -1.75
C ARG A 43 -1.18 -9.81 -1.69
N ALA A 44 -0.38 -8.83 -1.32
CA ALA A 44 1.06 -8.99 -1.19
C ALA A 44 1.44 -9.85 0.02
N ALA A 45 0.73 -9.69 1.13
CA ALA A 45 0.89 -10.56 2.30
C ALA A 45 0.46 -12.00 2.00
N ALA A 46 -0.71 -12.18 1.37
CA ALA A 46 -1.21 -13.51 0.99
C ALA A 46 -0.26 -14.26 0.05
N LYS A 47 0.41 -13.54 -0.85
CA LYS A 47 1.43 -14.11 -1.77
C LYS A 47 2.82 -14.27 -1.14
N GLY A 48 2.98 -13.96 0.16
CA GLY A 48 4.27 -14.04 0.86
C GLY A 48 5.31 -13.02 0.36
N LEU A 49 4.92 -11.97 -0.37
CA LEU A 49 5.83 -10.92 -0.86
C LEU A 49 6.29 -10.00 0.27
N ILE A 50 5.41 -9.79 1.25
CA ILE A 50 5.65 -9.04 2.49
C ILE A 50 5.11 -9.84 3.67
N HIS A 51 5.72 -9.67 4.84
CA HIS A 51 5.22 -10.31 6.06
C HIS A 51 3.85 -9.74 6.47
N ARG A 52 2.99 -10.58 7.05
CA ARG A 52 1.64 -10.19 7.52
C ARG A 52 1.67 -8.99 8.46
N ASN A 53 2.64 -8.94 9.38
CA ASN A 53 2.80 -7.80 10.30
C ASN A 53 3.22 -6.52 9.59
N LYS A 54 4.00 -6.63 8.51
CA LYS A 54 4.39 -5.47 7.70
C LYS A 54 3.19 -4.88 6.97
N ALA A 55 2.33 -5.74 6.41
CA ALA A 55 1.08 -5.30 5.80
C ALA A 55 0.17 -4.62 6.84
N ALA A 56 -0.04 -5.26 8.00
CA ALA A 56 -0.86 -4.70 9.08
C ALA A 56 -0.33 -3.33 9.57
N ARG A 57 0.98 -3.20 9.79
CA ARG A 57 1.61 -1.95 10.18
C ARG A 57 1.41 -0.85 9.13
N GLN A 58 1.59 -1.17 7.85
CA GLN A 58 1.40 -0.20 6.77
C GLN A 58 -0.07 0.23 6.65
N LYS A 59 -1.03 -0.69 6.78
CA LYS A 59 -2.46 -0.35 6.82
C LYS A 59 -2.76 0.64 7.94
N SER A 60 -2.33 0.35 9.17
CA SER A 60 -2.53 1.24 10.31
C SER A 60 -1.92 2.64 10.10
N GLN A 61 -0.69 2.71 9.60
CA GLN A 61 -0.02 4.00 9.35
C GLN A 61 -0.72 4.83 8.27
N LEU A 62 -1.18 4.21 7.19
CA LEU A 62 -1.85 4.91 6.09
C LEU A 62 -3.24 5.38 6.50
N THR A 63 -4.02 4.54 7.19
CA THR A 63 -5.33 4.95 7.73
C THR A 63 -5.18 6.13 8.70
N LYS A 64 -4.20 6.10 9.61
CA LYS A 64 -3.93 7.24 10.51
C LYS A 64 -3.60 8.52 9.76
N LYS A 65 -2.83 8.44 8.66
CA LYS A 65 -2.53 9.60 7.82
C LYS A 65 -3.77 10.16 7.14
N VAL A 66 -4.59 9.30 6.53
CA VAL A 66 -5.83 9.73 5.85
C VAL A 66 -6.81 10.34 6.85
N ASN A 67 -6.97 9.75 8.04
CA ASN A 67 -7.83 10.30 9.08
C ASN A 67 -7.35 11.65 9.62
N LYS A 68 -6.05 11.95 9.50
CA LYS A 68 -5.48 13.24 9.89
C LYS A 68 -5.69 14.32 8.82
N LEU A 69 -5.93 13.93 7.56
CA LEU A 69 -6.38 14.85 6.53
C LEU A 69 -7.82 15.25 6.90
N SER A 70 -8.00 16.52 7.29
CA SER A 70 -9.30 17.05 7.72
C SER A 70 -10.21 17.25 6.52
#